data_AF-A0A968MVV7-F1
#
_entry.id   AF-A0A968MVV7-F1
#
_cell.length_a   1.000
_cell.length_b   1.000
_cell.length_c   1.000
_cell.angle_alpha   90.00
_cell.angle_beta   90.00
_cell.angle_gamma   90.00
#
_symmetry.space_group_name_H-M   'P 1'
#
loop_
_entity.id
_entity.type
_entity.pdbx_description
1 polymer ?
#
loop_
_entity_poly.entity_id
_entity_poly.type
_entity_poly.pdbx_seq_one_letter_code
_entity_poly.pdbx_strand_id
1 'polypeptide(L)' 'MEQIILNIKDKSKLTFLMQLIKQLDFVEVESKKKKKASFKHDFFSSAGLWSNREIDAKDLRQKAWSRER' A
#
# COMPACT_ATOMS: atom_id res chain seq x y z
N MET A 1 -30.82 7.51 9.57
CA MET A 1 -29.38 7.58 9.25
C MET A 1 -29.27 7.88 7.78
N GLU A 2 -28.94 9.11 7.41
CA GLU A 2 -28.81 9.53 6.01
C GLU A 2 -27.32 9.67 5.68
N GLN A 3 -26.91 9.19 4.51
CA GLN A 3 -25.51 9.19 4.09
C GLN A 3 -25.34 9.95 2.78
N ILE A 4 -24.41 10.90 2.78
CA ILE A 4 -24.05 11.70 1.59
C ILE A 4 -22.63 11.31 1.15
N ILE A 5 -22.47 10.97 -0.13
CA ILE A 5 -21.17 10.67 -0.74
C ILE A 5 -20.75 11.84 -1.61
N LEU A 6 -19.70 12.55 -1.18
CA LEU A 6 -19.15 13.69 -1.91
C LEU A 6 -17.93 13.27 -2.74
N ASN A 7 -17.99 13.45 -4.06
CA ASN A 7 -16.86 13.20 -4.94
C ASN A 7 -16.14 14.51 -5.26
N ILE A 8 -15.01 14.75 -4.60
CA ILE A 8 -14.29 16.03 -4.67
C ILE A 8 -13.30 15.99 -5.85
N LYS A 9 -13.54 16.82 -6.87
CA LYS A 9 -12.65 16.93 -8.05
C LYS A 9 -11.36 17.71 -7.73
N ASP A 10 -11.45 18.71 -6.85
CA ASP A 10 -10.35 19.60 -6.51
C ASP A 10 -9.80 19.28 -5.12
N LYS A 11 -8.60 18.68 -5.08
CA LYS A 11 -7.95 18.28 -3.83
C LYS A 11 -7.55 19.47 -2.97
N SER A 12 -7.33 20.66 -3.54
CA SER A 12 -6.90 21.83 -2.79
C SER A 12 -7.97 22.32 -1.81
N LYS A 13 -9.24 22.09 -2.15
CA LYS A 13 -10.41 22.51 -1.34
C LYS A 13 -10.85 21.46 -0.32
N LEU A 14 -10.26 20.27 -0.33
CA LEU A 14 -10.65 19.16 0.54
C LEU A 14 -10.41 19.51 2.01
N THR A 15 -9.28 20.14 2.33
CA THR A 15 -8.91 20.55 3.69
C THR A 15 -9.93 21.54 4.27
N PHE A 16 -10.33 22.54 3.48
CA PHE A 16 -11.34 23.52 3.86
C PHE A 16 -12.70 22.87 4.11
N LEU A 17 -13.15 22.02 3.19
CA LEU A 17 -14.42 21.29 3.33
C LEU A 17 -14.42 20.37 4.56
N MET A 18 -13.29 19.73 4.85
CA MET A 18 -13.13 18.90 6.04
C MET A 18 -13.19 19.71 7.34
N GLN A 19 -12.65 20.94 7.34
CA GLN A 19 -12.75 21.84 8.50
C GLN A 19 -14.20 22.28 8.74
N LEU A 20 -14.94 22.59 7.69
CA LEU A 20 -16.34 23.01 7.78
C LEU A 20 -17.22 21.87 8.29
N ILE A 21 -17.06 20.66 7.75
CA ILE A 21 -17.82 19.49 8.21
C ILE A 21 -17.52 19.17 9.68
N LYS A 22 -16.28 19.33 10.13
CA LYS A 22 -15.89 19.12 11.53
C LYS A 22 -16.55 20.10 12.52
N GLN A 23 -17.03 21.25 12.06
CA GLN A 23 -17.75 22.21 12.90
C GLN A 23 -19.23 21.83 13.10
N LEU A 24 -19.72 20.83 12.36
CA LEU A 24 -21.09 20.35 12.49
C LEU A 24 -21.12 19.22 13.52
N ASP A 25 -21.61 19.51 14.73
CA ASP A 25 -21.65 18.57 15.86
C ASP A 25 -22.50 17.31 15.62
N PHE A 26 -23.27 17.28 14.53
CA PHE A 26 -24.15 16.17 14.14
C PHE A 26 -23.58 15.32 12.98
N VAL A 27 -22.38 15.62 12.49
CA VAL A 27 -21.78 14.91 11.34
C VAL A 27 -20.59 14.05 11.76
N GLU A 28 -20.73 12.73 11.61
CA GLU A 28 -19.63 11.80 11.77
C GLU A 28 -18.84 11.63 10.46
N VAL A 29 -17.53 11.92 10.51
CA VAL A 29 -16.63 11.79 9.36
C VAL A 29 -15.90 10.46 9.39
N GLU A 30 -16.39 9.48 8.64
CA GLU A 30 -15.70 8.21 8.47
C GLU A 30 -14.65 8.27 7.34
N SER A 31 -13.37 8.40 7.72
CA SER A 31 -12.29 8.22 6.74
C SER A 31 -12.03 6.73 6.49
N LYS A 32 -12.41 6.22 5.31
CA LYS A 32 -11.92 4.92 4.84
C LYS A 32 -10.44 5.05 4.52
N LYS A 33 -9.57 4.92 5.53
CA LYS A 33 -8.13 4.71 5.31
C LYS A 33 -8.02 3.45 4.45
N LYS A 34 -7.54 3.60 3.21
CA LYS A 34 -7.08 2.45 2.42
C LYS A 34 -6.06 1.73 3.30
N LYS A 35 -6.42 0.56 3.82
CA LYS A 35 -5.44 -0.34 4.45
C LYS A 35 -4.40 -0.58 3.36
N LYS A 36 -3.22 0.02 3.50
CA LYS A 36 -2.06 -0.43 2.73
C LYS A 36 -1.95 -1.90 3.09
N ALA A 37 -2.23 -2.78 2.14
CA ALA A 37 -1.91 -4.18 2.32
C ALA A 37 -0.40 -4.23 2.54
N SER A 38 0.05 -4.25 3.79
CA SER A 38 1.42 -4.62 4.11
C SER A 38 1.48 -6.09 3.80
N PHE A 39 1.76 -6.41 2.53
CA PHE A 39 2.11 -7.75 2.14
C PHE A 39 3.45 -8.02 2.84
N LYS A 40 3.39 -8.50 4.09
CA LYS A 40 4.53 -9.07 4.80
C LYS A 40 4.85 -10.39 4.12
N HIS A 41 5.30 -10.34 2.88
CA HIS A 41 5.94 -11.50 2.29
C HIS A 41 7.33 -11.56 2.88
N ASP A 42 7.53 -12.52 3.77
CA ASP A 42 8.85 -12.86 4.23
C ASP A 42 9.61 -13.49 3.05
N PHE A 43 10.72 -12.88 2.65
CA PHE A 43 11.56 -13.33 1.54
C PHE A 43 12.00 -14.79 1.70
N PHE A 44 12.16 -15.23 2.95
CA PHE A 44 12.53 -16.61 3.27
C PHE A 44 11.36 -17.60 3.16
N SER A 45 10.11 -17.14 3.07
CA SER A 45 8.99 -18.01 2.70
C SER A 45 9.15 -18.58 1.29
N SER A 46 9.93 -17.92 0.43
CA SER A 46 10.27 -18.39 -0.91
C SER A 46 11.50 -19.30 -0.96
N ALA A 47 12.20 -19.51 0.18
CA ALA A 47 13.42 -20.31 0.21
C ALA A 47 13.17 -21.78 -0.20
N GLY A 48 11.98 -22.31 0.12
CA GLY A 48 11.56 -23.66 -0.28
C GLY A 48 11.43 -23.85 -1.80
N LEU A 49 11.31 -22.78 -2.59
CA LEU A 49 11.25 -22.87 -4.06
C LEU A 49 12.59 -23.31 -4.68
N TRP A 50 13.68 -23.23 -3.92
CA TRP A 50 15.04 -23.50 -4.38
C TRP A 50 15.57 -24.86 -3.89
N SER A 51 14.83 -25.60 -3.06
CA SER A 51 15.29 -26.86 -2.44
C SER A 51 15.61 -27.97 -3.44
N ASN A 52 14.94 -27.99 -4.59
CA ASN A 52 15.16 -28.99 -5.65
C ASN A 52 16.09 -28.48 -6.76
N ARG A 53 16.79 -27.36 -6.53
CA ARG A 53 17.74 -26.80 -7.49
C ARG A 53 19.13 -26.80 -6.87
N GLU A 54 20.10 -27.39 -7.56
CA GLU A 54 21.51 -27.28 -7.22
C GLU A 54 21.99 -25.86 -7.55
N ILE A 55 21.72 -24.91 -6.66
CA ILE A 55 22.08 -23.51 -6.85
C ILE A 55 22.83 -23.03 -5.61
N ASP A 56 24.08 -22.63 -5.81
CA ASP A 56 24.90 -22.02 -4.77
C ASP A 56 24.63 -20.50 -4.67
N ALA A 57 24.90 -19.94 -3.48
CA ALA A 57 24.75 -18.52 -3.21
C ALA A 57 25.66 -17.66 -4.11
N LYS A 58 26.78 -18.20 -4.59
CA LYS A 58 27.67 -17.51 -5.54
C LYS A 58 27.01 -17.35 -6.91
N ASP A 59 26.35 -18.40 -7.41
CA ASP A 59 25.68 -18.41 -8.71
C ASP A 59 24.48 -17.46 -8.75
N LEU A 60 23.71 -17.39 -7.65
CA LEU A 60 22.60 -16.43 -7.53
C LEU A 60 23.09 -14.99 -7.65
N ARG A 61 24.19 -14.66 -6.95
CA ARG A 61 24.76 -13.30 -6.99
C ARG A 61 25.28 -12.96 -8.37
N GLN A 62 25.95 -13.89 -9.04
CA GLN A 62 26.45 -13.68 -10.40
C GLN A 62 25.31 -13.43 -11.39
N LYS A 63 24.22 -14.22 -11.34
CA LYS A 63 23.06 -14.03 -12.20
C LYS A 63 22.29 -12.75 -11.90
N ALA A 64 22.12 -12.40 -10.62
CA ALA A 64 21.37 -11.20 -10.21
C ALA A 64 22.10 -9.90 -10.53
N TRP A 65 23.44 -9.90 -10.47
CA TRP A 65 24.28 -8.73 -10.76
C TRP A 65 25.03 -8.81 -12.10
N SER A 66 24.68 -9.76 -12.96
CA SER A 66 25.09 -9.78 -14.36
C SER A 66 24.50 -8.56 -15.07
N ARG A 67 25.19 -7.43 -14.97
CA ARG A 67 24.97 -6.26 -15.80
C ARG A 67 25.61 -6.56 -17.14
N GLU A 68 24.95 -7.37 -17.95
CA GLU A 68 25.20 -7.30 -19.39
C GLU A 68 24.93 -5.84 -19.80
N ARG A 69 25.93 -5.24 -20.44
CA ARG A 69 25.92 -3.88 -20.92
C ARG A 69 25.88 -3.93 -22.44
#